data_AF-A0A662TI80-F1
#
_entry.id   AF-A0A662TI80-F1
#
_cell.length_a   1.000
_cell.length_b   1.000
_cell.length_c   1.000
_cell.angle_alpha   90.00
_cell.angle_beta   90.00
_cell.angle_gamma   90.00
#
_symmetry.space_group_name_H-M   'P 1'
#
loop_
_entity.id
_entity.type
_entity.pdbx_description
1 polymer ?
#
loop_
_entity_poly.entity_id
_entity_poly.type
_entity_poly.pdbx_seq_one_letter_code
_entity_poly.pdbx_strand_id
1 'polypeptide(L)'
;MGEKVEFKGDLLKEIEEKIEKGKERRSRIVQELFKLYDRVRELEGELEEEITEILKRLDGDDFIVSFCGTTLEDDGLEWWTSRGKEVCVRVDGSIEVRGRNGTYIIGSRTKLL
;
A
#
# COMPACT_ATOMS: atom_id res chain seq x y z
N MET A 1 -34.49 43.66 -17.50
CA MET A 1 -34.83 42.23 -17.69
C MET A 1 -33.66 41.42 -17.17
N GLY A 2 -33.73 40.96 -15.93
CA GLY A 2 -32.72 40.06 -15.39
C GLY A 2 -33.04 38.64 -15.83
N GLU A 3 -32.13 38.01 -16.57
CA GLU A 3 -32.20 36.56 -16.81
C GLU A 3 -32.23 35.86 -15.46
N LYS A 4 -33.35 35.22 -15.17
CA LYS A 4 -33.51 34.36 -14.01
C LYS A 4 -32.45 33.26 -14.11
N VAL A 5 -31.65 33.14 -13.06
CA VAL A 5 -30.66 32.09 -12.83
C VAL A 5 -31.39 30.77 -12.54
N GLU A 6 -32.16 30.24 -13.49
CA GLU A 6 -32.82 28.93 -13.39
C GLU A 6 -31.84 27.79 -13.74
N PHE A 7 -30.77 28.07 -14.49
CA PHE A 7 -29.77 27.10 -14.96
C PHE A 7 -28.95 26.37 -13.87
N LYS A 8 -28.84 26.90 -12.64
CA LYS A 8 -28.02 26.29 -11.59
C LYS A 8 -28.77 25.25 -10.76
N GLY A 9 -30.08 25.40 -10.61
CA GLY A 9 -30.92 24.50 -9.81
C GLY A 9 -31.14 23.15 -10.51
N ASP A 10 -31.39 23.17 -11.81
CA ASP A 10 -31.64 21.96 -12.61
C ASP A 10 -30.37 21.10 -12.73
N LEU A 11 -29.20 21.72 -12.87
CA LEU A 11 -27.92 21.02 -12.90
C LEU A 11 -27.59 20.35 -11.55
N LEU A 12 -27.85 21.03 -10.43
CA LEU A 12 -27.64 20.46 -9.09
C LEU A 12 -28.54 19.24 -8.88
N LYS A 13 -29.81 19.34 -9.29
CA LYS A 13 -30.76 18.23 -9.21
C LYS A 13 -30.33 17.03 -10.07
N GLU A 14 -29.84 17.28 -11.29
CA GLU A 14 -29.31 16.20 -12.14
C GLU A 14 -28.09 15.51 -11.52
N ILE A 15 -27.20 16.27 -10.88
CA ILE A 15 -26.02 15.74 -10.17
C ILE A 15 -26.46 14.89 -8.97
N GLU A 16 -27.40 15.37 -8.15
CA GLU A 16 -27.96 14.63 -7.01
C GLU A 16 -28.58 13.30 -7.44
N GLU A 17 -29.37 13.29 -8.52
CA GLU A 17 -29.97 12.07 -9.06
C GLU A 17 -28.91 11.06 -9.54
N LYS A 18 -27.85 11.54 -10.21
CA LYS A 18 -26.72 10.68 -10.62
C LYS A 18 -25.95 10.13 -9.42
N ILE A 19 -25.76 10.94 -8.37
CA ILE A 19 -25.14 10.52 -7.12
C ILE A 19 -25.99 9.42 -6.48
N GLU A 20 -27.29 9.61 -6.31
CA GLU A 20 -28.16 8.63 -5.65
C GLU A 20 -28.26 7.33 -6.45
N LYS A 21 -28.43 7.39 -7.78
CA LYS A 21 -28.43 6.20 -8.66
C LYS A 21 -27.12 5.41 -8.58
N GLY A 22 -25.98 6.09 -8.42
CA GLY A 22 -24.67 5.45 -8.31
C GLY A 22 -24.32 4.92 -6.92
N LYS A 23 -25.14 5.19 -5.90
CA LYS A 23 -24.85 4.90 -4.49
C LYS A 23 -24.71 3.41 -4.21
N GLU A 24 -25.63 2.60 -4.74
CA GLU A 24 -25.60 1.15 -4.55
C GLU A 24 -24.35 0.52 -5.20
N ARG A 25 -23.98 0.97 -6.41
CA ARG A 25 -22.74 0.51 -7.08
C ARG A 25 -21.51 0.86 -6.23
N ARG A 26 -21.40 2.10 -5.75
CA ARG A 26 -20.26 2.51 -4.91
C ARG A 26 -20.24 1.79 -3.57
N SER A 27 -21.40 1.52 -2.97
CA SER A 27 -21.50 0.73 -1.73
C SER A 27 -20.94 -0.68 -1.91
N ARG A 28 -21.28 -1.36 -3.00
CA ARG A 28 -20.73 -2.70 -3.32
C ARG A 28 -19.22 -2.67 -3.48
N ILE A 29 -18.71 -1.69 -4.25
CA ILE A 29 -17.26 -1.52 -4.45
C ILE A 29 -16.53 -1.30 -3.12
N VAL A 30 -17.03 -0.41 -2.26
CA VAL A 30 -16.40 -0.14 -0.95
C VAL A 30 -16.39 -1.38 -0.06
N GLN A 31 -17.48 -2.16 -0.05
CA GLN A 31 -17.54 -3.41 0.72
C GLN A 31 -16.55 -4.46 0.20
N GLU A 32 -16.39 -4.58 -1.12
CA GLU A 32 -15.39 -5.48 -1.72
C GLU A 32 -13.96 -5.03 -1.39
N LEU A 33 -13.69 -3.73 -1.48
CA LEU A 33 -12.38 -3.16 -1.11
C LEU A 33 -12.05 -3.41 0.36
N PHE A 34 -13.00 -3.28 1.28
CA PHE A 34 -12.76 -3.56 2.70
C PHE A 34 -12.37 -5.01 2.96
N LYS A 35 -13.02 -5.97 2.30
CA LYS A 35 -12.62 -7.39 2.40
C LYS A 35 -11.20 -7.62 1.90
N LEU A 36 -10.82 -6.95 0.81
CA LEU A 36 -9.46 -7.04 0.29
C LEU A 36 -8.45 -6.40 1.26
N TYR A 37 -8.77 -5.26 1.86
CA TYR A 37 -7.91 -4.62 2.86
C TYR A 37 -7.74 -5.46 4.12
N ASP A 38 -8.78 -6.14 4.59
CA ASP A 38 -8.65 -7.07 5.71
C ASP A 38 -7.68 -8.20 5.36
N ARG A 39 -7.80 -8.78 4.16
CA ARG A 39 -6.88 -9.83 3.71
C ARG A 39 -5.44 -9.33 3.50
N VAL A 40 -5.27 -8.12 2.98
CA VAL A 40 -3.97 -7.47 2.81
C VAL A 40 -3.30 -7.29 4.17
N ARG A 41 -4.03 -6.78 5.17
CA ARG A 41 -3.51 -6.61 6.54
C ARG A 41 -3.06 -7.90 7.19
N GLU A 42 -3.80 -9.00 7.00
CA GLU A 42 -3.39 -10.32 7.51
C GLU A 42 -2.05 -10.75 6.90
N LEU A 43 -1.93 -10.67 5.57
CA LEU A 43 -0.73 -11.08 4.84
C LEU A 43 0.47 -10.16 5.10
N GLU A 44 0.24 -8.84 5.18
CA GLU A 44 1.25 -7.87 5.60
C GLU A 44 1.75 -8.19 7.01
N GLY A 45 0.86 -8.55 7.94
CA GLY A 45 1.25 -8.97 9.29
C GLY A 45 2.14 -10.23 9.29
N GLU A 46 1.80 -11.24 8.50
CA GLU A 46 2.62 -12.45 8.34
C GLU A 46 4.03 -12.11 7.81
N LEU A 47 4.13 -11.20 6.82
CA LEU A 47 5.41 -10.73 6.30
C LEU A 47 6.20 -9.91 7.32
N GLU A 48 5.54 -9.01 8.06
CA GLU A 48 6.18 -8.18 9.07
C GLU A 48 6.73 -8.99 10.25
N GLU A 49 6.06 -10.09 10.64
CA GLU A 49 6.58 -11.04 11.62
C GLU A 49 7.89 -11.70 11.13
N GLU A 50 7.92 -12.17 9.88
CA GLU A 50 9.12 -12.79 9.30
C GLU A 50 10.27 -11.78 9.17
N ILE A 51 9.99 -10.58 8.65
CA ILE A 51 10.97 -9.49 8.55
C ILE A 51 11.53 -9.14 9.93
N THR A 52 10.66 -9.06 10.95
CA THR A 52 11.09 -8.74 12.33
C THR A 52 12.05 -9.79 12.88
N GLU A 53 11.82 -11.07 12.65
CA GLU A 53 12.74 -12.14 13.05
C GLU A 53 14.08 -12.07 12.31
N ILE A 54 14.08 -11.67 11.03
CA ILE A 54 15.30 -11.41 10.27
C ILE A 54 16.07 -10.23 10.87
N LEU A 55 15.38 -9.13 11.17
CA LEU A 55 15.97 -7.93 11.75
C LEU A 55 16.59 -8.22 13.12
N LYS A 56 15.91 -8.96 14.01
CA LYS A 56 16.48 -9.36 15.32
C LYS A 56 17.82 -10.09 15.21
N ARG A 57 17.99 -10.91 14.17
CA ARG A 57 19.24 -11.66 13.94
C ARG A 57 20.34 -10.79 13.33
N LEU A 58 19.95 -9.80 12.52
CA LEU A 58 20.87 -8.85 11.90
C LEU A 58 21.34 -7.75 12.86
N ASP A 59 20.41 -7.18 13.60
CA ASP A 59 20.56 -5.99 14.42
C ASP A 59 19.44 -6.03 15.48
N GLY A 60 19.75 -6.60 16.65
CA GLY A 60 18.77 -7.05 17.65
C GLY A 60 17.76 -6.00 18.14
N ASP A 61 18.08 -4.71 18.01
CA ASP A 61 17.22 -3.60 18.42
C ASP A 61 16.47 -2.96 17.24
N ASP A 62 16.64 -3.46 16.01
CA ASP A 62 15.97 -2.91 14.83
C ASP A 62 14.60 -3.56 14.60
N PHE A 63 13.63 -2.75 14.19
CA PHE A 63 12.25 -3.13 13.98
C PHE A 63 11.61 -2.27 12.90
N ILE A 64 10.52 -2.75 12.30
CA ILE A 64 9.77 -2.03 11.28
C ILE A 64 9.05 -0.83 11.92
N VAL A 65 9.15 0.34 11.28
CA VAL A 65 8.45 1.56 11.72
C VAL A 65 7.40 2.05 10.73
N SER A 66 7.48 1.63 9.46
CA SER A 66 6.52 2.04 8.44
C SER A 66 6.52 1.06 7.27
N PHE A 67 5.32 0.73 6.79
CA PHE A 67 5.10 0.23 5.45
C PHE A 67 5.05 1.40 4.45
N CYS A 68 5.61 1.21 3.25
CA CYS A 68 5.73 2.25 2.22
C CYS A 68 4.89 1.99 0.97
N GLY A 69 4.42 0.76 0.77
CA GLY A 69 3.67 0.38 -0.42
C GLY A 69 4.48 -0.51 -1.34
N THR A 70 4.21 -0.40 -2.64
CA THR A 70 4.95 -1.12 -3.68
C THR A 70 6.31 -0.48 -3.93
N THR A 71 7.27 -1.30 -4.35
CA THR A 71 8.57 -0.82 -4.84
C THR A 71 8.37 0.04 -6.09
N LEU A 72 9.36 0.88 -6.44
CA LEU A 72 9.31 1.72 -7.65
C LEU A 72 9.16 0.95 -8.97
N GLU A 73 9.59 -0.32 -8.98
CA GLU A 73 9.49 -1.21 -10.14
C GLU A 73 8.18 -2.03 -10.13
N ASP A 74 7.30 -1.79 -9.14
CA ASP A 74 6.07 -2.55 -8.87
C ASP A 74 6.28 -4.07 -8.77
N ASP A 75 7.49 -4.47 -8.35
CA ASP A 75 7.97 -5.86 -8.29
C ASP A 75 8.11 -6.39 -6.86
N GLY A 76 7.59 -5.66 -5.88
CA GLY A 76 7.66 -6.01 -4.47
C GLY A 76 6.99 -5.00 -3.55
N LEU A 77 7.18 -5.21 -2.26
CA LEU A 77 6.70 -4.38 -1.16
C LEU A 77 7.87 -3.82 -0.37
N GLU A 78 7.72 -2.61 0.19
CA GLU A 78 8.79 -1.88 0.88
C GLU A 78 8.41 -1.45 2.31
N TRP A 79 9.36 -1.57 3.23
CA TRP A 79 9.26 -1.12 4.62
C TRP A 79 10.51 -0.33 5.05
N TRP A 80 10.33 0.62 5.96
CA TRP A 80 11.42 1.27 6.70
C TRP A 80 11.56 0.70 8.10
N THR A 81 12.81 0.56 8.53
CA THR A 81 13.15 0.17 9.91
C THR A 81 13.55 1.36 10.78
N SER A 82 13.56 1.16 12.09
CA SER A 82 13.94 2.14 13.11
C SER A 82 15.38 2.67 12.94
N ARG A 83 16.26 1.86 12.36
CA ARG A 83 17.65 2.23 12.03
C ARG A 83 17.81 2.85 10.65
N GLY A 84 16.70 3.09 9.94
CA GLY A 84 16.70 3.66 8.60
C GLY A 84 17.19 2.68 7.53
N LYS A 85 16.94 1.39 7.71
CA LYS A 85 17.11 0.39 6.65
C LYS A 85 15.82 0.30 5.84
N GLU A 86 15.98 0.01 4.57
CA GLU A 86 14.89 -0.32 3.64
C GLU A 86 14.84 -1.85 3.54
N VAL A 87 13.67 -2.44 3.76
CA VAL A 87 13.42 -3.86 3.55
C VAL A 87 12.48 -3.99 2.36
N CYS A 88 12.90 -4.73 1.33
CA CYS A 88 12.04 -5.09 0.20
C CYS A 88 11.72 -6.58 0.24
N VAL A 89 10.45 -6.92 0.04
CA VAL A 89 10.02 -8.29 -0.26
C VAL A 89 9.57 -8.35 -1.71
N ARG A 90 10.25 -9.14 -2.54
CA ARG A 90 9.96 -9.27 -3.98
C ARG A 90 8.82 -10.25 -4.24
N VAL A 91 8.24 -10.19 -5.43
CA VAL A 91 7.20 -11.13 -5.89
C VAL A 91 7.63 -12.60 -5.88
N ASP A 92 8.92 -12.88 -5.98
CA ASP A 92 9.47 -14.24 -5.88
C ASP A 92 9.73 -14.68 -4.43
N GLY A 93 9.40 -13.84 -3.45
CA GLY A 93 9.60 -14.08 -2.01
C GLY A 93 11.00 -13.74 -1.51
N SER A 94 11.91 -13.25 -2.36
CA SER A 94 13.23 -12.82 -1.90
C SER A 94 13.15 -11.55 -1.03
N ILE A 95 13.99 -11.50 -0.01
CA ILE A 95 14.09 -10.36 0.92
C ILE A 95 15.41 -9.65 0.73
N GLU A 96 15.34 -8.35 0.50
CA GLU A 96 16.49 -7.45 0.42
C GLU A 96 16.46 -6.50 1.61
N VAL A 97 17.61 -6.32 2.26
CA VAL A 97 17.80 -5.31 3.31
C VAL A 97 18.89 -4.37 2.87
N ARG A 98 18.56 -3.09 2.74
CA ARG A 98 19.48 -2.02 2.30
C ARG A 98 19.66 -1.01 3.42
N GLY A 99 20.88 -0.52 3.57
CA GLY A 99 21.15 0.64 4.42
C GLY A 99 20.62 1.93 3.78
N ARG A 100 20.51 3.00 4.57
CA ARG A 100 20.03 4.32 4.13
C ARG A 100 20.74 4.92 2.90
N ASN A 101 21.96 4.48 2.62
CA ASN A 101 22.76 4.91 1.47
C ASN A 101 22.62 3.98 0.24
N GLY A 102 21.68 3.03 0.27
CA GLY A 102 21.48 2.04 -0.79
C GLY A 102 22.45 0.86 -0.78
N THR A 103 23.30 0.73 0.25
CA THR A 103 24.23 -0.41 0.35
C THR A 103 23.46 -1.67 0.76
N TYR A 104 23.66 -2.78 0.05
CA TYR A 104 23.06 -4.07 0.39
C TYR A 104 23.68 -4.64 1.68
N ILE A 105 22.82 -5.03 2.60
CA ILE A 105 23.17 -5.69 3.87
C ILE A 105 22.82 -7.18 3.76
N ILE A 106 21.61 -7.48 3.28
CA ILE A 106 21.14 -8.83 2.89
C ILE A 106 20.49 -8.75 1.50
N GLY A 107 20.67 -9.81 0.72
CA GLY A 107 20.07 -9.99 -0.60
C GLY A 107 21.14 -10.18 -1.67
N SER A 108 20.95 -11.19 -2.52
CA SER A 108 21.73 -11.34 -3.74
C SER A 108 20.83 -11.09 -4.95
N ARG A 109 21.28 -10.26 -5.90
CA ARG A 109 20.81 -10.36 -7.29
C ARG A 109 21.38 -11.64 -7.92
N THR A 110 21.14 -12.80 -7.33
CA THR A 110 21.43 -14.05 -8.04
C THR A 110 20.14 -14.43 -8.76
N LYS A 111 19.99 -13.95 -9.99
CA LYS A 111 19.15 -14.66 -10.97
C LYS A 111 19.70 -16.07 -11.03
N LEU A 112 19.03 -17.03 -10.41
CA LEU A 112 19.21 -18.44 -10.75
C LEU A 112 18.67 -18.56 -12.18
N LEU A 113 19.63 -18.58 -13.13
CA LEU A 113 19.41 -18.92 -14.53
C LEU A 113 18.84 -20.34 -14.64
#